data_AF-I6V8V0-F1
#
_entry.id   AF-I6V8V0-F1
#
_cell.length_a   1.000
_cell.length_b   1.000
_cell.length_c   1.000
_cell.angle_alpha   90.00
_cell.angle_beta   90.00
_cell.angle_gamma   90.00
#
_symmetry.space_group_name_H-M   'P 1'
#
loop_
_entity.id
_entity.type
_entity.pdbx_description
1 polymer ?
#
loop_
_entity_poly.entity_id
_entity_poly.type
_entity_poly.pdbx_seq_one_letter_code
_entity_poly.pdbx_strand_id
1 'polypeptide(L)'
;QGADVDADEKRLEEVLGSVNYYKQLESDGFNVMKGAILGLPIIGGIIVGVARDNLGKLEPLLAELRQTVDYKVTLNRVVGVAYININEMHKALDDAINALTYMSTQWHDLDSQYSGVH
;
A
#
# COMPACT_ATOMS: atom_id res chain seq x y z
N GLN A 1 17.62 -15.37 -17.94
CA GLN A 1 16.14 -15.33 -17.86
C GLN A 1 15.63 -14.74 -16.52
N GLY A 2 16.40 -14.71 -15.42
CA GLY A 2 15.96 -14.11 -14.15
C GLY A 2 15.94 -12.57 -14.11
N ALA A 3 16.81 -11.90 -14.86
CA ALA A 3 16.91 -10.43 -14.83
C ALA A 3 15.63 -9.69 -15.25
N ASP A 4 14.82 -10.27 -16.15
CA ASP A 4 13.52 -9.69 -16.54
C ASP A 4 12.49 -9.77 -15.41
N VAL A 5 12.58 -10.79 -14.56
CA VAL A 5 11.66 -11.01 -13.47
C VAL A 5 11.95 -10.05 -12.31
N ASP A 6 13.23 -9.90 -11.94
CA ASP A 6 13.63 -9.00 -10.85
C ASP A 6 13.33 -7.53 -11.20
N ALA A 7 13.59 -7.14 -12.45
CA ALA A 7 13.27 -5.80 -12.94
C ALA A 7 11.75 -5.55 -12.99
N ASP A 8 10.96 -6.58 -13.28
CA ASP A 8 9.50 -6.50 -13.30
C ASP A 8 8.91 -6.41 -11.89
N GLU A 9 9.44 -7.18 -10.94
CA GLU A 9 9.07 -7.13 -9.53
C GLU A 9 9.30 -5.73 -8.94
N LYS A 10 10.47 -5.13 -9.20
CA LYS A 10 10.77 -3.77 -8.73
C LYS A 10 9.78 -2.73 -9.29
N ARG A 11 9.39 -2.85 -10.56
CA ARG A 11 8.40 -1.96 -11.18
C ARG A 11 7.02 -2.12 -10.54
N LEU A 12 6.65 -3.35 -10.23
CA LEU A 12 5.39 -3.68 -9.58
C LEU A 12 5.34 -3.13 -8.14
N GLU A 13 6.42 -3.28 -7.37
CA GLU A 13 6.55 -2.71 -6.03
C GLU A 13 6.41 -1.18 -6.03
N GLU A 14 7.04 -0.50 -6.99
CA GLU A 14 6.99 0.96 -7.08
C GLU A 14 5.57 1.46 -7.41
N VAL A 15 4.85 0.77 -8.29
CA VAL A 15 3.45 1.08 -8.62
C VAL A 15 2.54 0.87 -7.40
N LEU A 16 2.67 -0.28 -6.71
CA LEU A 16 1.83 -0.61 -5.54
C LEU A 16 2.19 0.21 -4.30
N GLY A 17 3.42 0.70 -4.18
CA GLY A 17 3.83 1.58 -3.09
C GLY A 17 3.08 2.92 -3.05
N SER A 18 2.48 3.33 -4.17
CA SER A 18 1.74 4.60 -4.28
C SER A 18 0.45 4.66 -3.47
N VAL A 19 -0.10 3.50 -3.08
CA VAL A 19 -1.34 3.39 -2.30
C VAL A 19 -1.09 3.06 -0.83
N ASN A 20 0.15 3.16 -0.35
CA ASN A 20 0.46 2.95 1.06
C ASN A 20 0.09 4.18 1.92
N TYR A 21 -1.21 4.30 2.21
CA TYR A 21 -1.81 5.40 2.98
C TYR A 21 -1.30 5.50 4.42
N TYR A 22 -0.90 4.39 5.05
CA TYR A 22 -0.42 4.39 6.43
C TYR A 22 0.84 5.27 6.60
N LYS A 23 1.76 5.19 5.64
CA LYS A 23 2.96 6.05 5.64
C LYS A 23 2.66 7.52 5.34
N GLN A 24 1.60 7.80 4.58
CA GLN A 24 1.23 9.17 4.20
C GLN A 24 0.36 9.87 5.25
N LEU A 25 -0.35 9.11 6.10
CA LEU A 25 -1.13 9.65 7.23
C LEU A 25 -0.27 10.49 8.18
N GLU A 26 0.99 10.09 8.39
CA GLU A 26 1.94 10.83 9.24
C GLU A 26 2.27 12.23 8.69
N SER A 27 2.30 12.39 7.37
CA SER A 27 2.64 13.66 6.69
C SER A 27 1.41 14.54 6.43
N ASP A 28 0.36 13.95 5.87
CA ASP A 28 -0.73 14.71 5.24
C ASP A 28 -2.03 14.71 6.08
N GLY A 29 -2.02 14.00 7.21
CA GLY A 29 -3.17 13.85 8.09
C GLY A 29 -4.41 13.30 7.36
N PHE A 30 -5.60 13.73 7.76
CA PHE A 30 -6.86 13.23 7.19
C PHE A 30 -7.11 13.62 5.72
N ASN A 31 -6.32 14.53 5.12
CA ASN A 31 -6.48 14.90 3.71
C ASN A 31 -6.16 13.73 2.77
N VAL A 32 -5.33 12.79 3.21
CA VAL A 32 -4.97 11.60 2.43
C VAL A 32 -6.20 10.74 2.06
N MET A 33 -7.25 10.76 2.89
CA MET A 33 -8.50 10.01 2.68
C MET A 33 -9.38 10.59 1.55
N LYS A 34 -9.11 11.82 1.09
CA LYS A 34 -9.83 12.44 -0.03
C LYS A 34 -9.29 11.97 -1.38
N GLY A 35 -8.12 11.35 -1.41
CA GLY A 35 -7.51 10.80 -2.61
C GLY A 35 -8.35 9.66 -3.19
N ALA A 36 -8.50 9.64 -4.52
CA ALA A 36 -9.15 8.53 -5.20
C ALA A 36 -8.09 7.47 -5.58
N ILE A 37 -8.41 6.20 -5.34
CA ILE A 37 -7.64 5.05 -5.87
C ILE A 37 -8.30 4.58 -7.15
N LEU A 38 -7.50 4.30 -8.16
CA LEU A 38 -7.94 3.73 -9.43
C LEU A 38 -7.42 2.30 -9.56
N GLY A 39 -8.31 1.37 -9.89
CA GLY A 39 -7.94 0.00 -10.26
C GLY A 39 -7.57 -0.05 -11.73
N LEU A 40 -6.29 -0.26 -12.04
CA LEU A 40 -5.78 -0.26 -13.42
C LEU A 40 -5.50 -1.70 -13.88
N PRO A 41 -6.07 -2.15 -15.01
CA PRO A 41 -5.76 -3.46 -15.56
C PRO A 41 -4.37 -3.46 -16.20
N ILE A 42 -3.60 -4.52 -15.94
CA ILE A 42 -2.35 -4.85 -16.64
C ILE A 42 -2.45 -6.25 -17.24
N ILE A 43 -1.45 -6.64 -18.04
CA ILE A 43 -1.46 -7.93 -18.73
C ILE A 43 -1.50 -9.10 -17.75
N GLY A 44 -2.24 -10.14 -18.13
CA GLY A 44 -2.49 -11.32 -17.29
C GLY A 44 -3.77 -11.26 -16.46
N GLY A 45 -4.61 -10.23 -16.67
CA GLY A 45 -5.86 -10.05 -15.90
C GLY A 45 -5.63 -9.52 -14.49
N ILE A 46 -4.44 -8.96 -14.24
CA ILE A 46 -4.05 -8.41 -12.93
C ILE A 46 -4.58 -6.98 -12.85
N ILE A 47 -5.08 -6.60 -11.66
CA ILE A 47 -5.52 -5.24 -11.35
C ILE A 47 -4.61 -4.68 -10.27
N VAL A 48 -4.01 -3.52 -10.52
CA VAL A 48 -3.18 -2.80 -9.54
C VAL A 48 -3.87 -1.51 -9.10
N GLY A 49 -3.86 -1.23 -7.79
CA GLY A 49 -4.39 0.02 -7.25
C GLY A 49 -3.35 1.13 -7.33
N VAL A 50 -3.74 2.29 -7.87
CA VAL A 50 -2.86 3.46 -8.00
C VAL A 50 -3.58 4.72 -7.52
N ALA A 51 -2.89 5.57 -6.75
CA ALA A 51 -3.43 6.87 -6.35
C ALA A 51 -3.57 7.79 -7.56
N ARG A 52 -4.76 8.40 -7.74
CA ARG A 52 -5.11 9.18 -8.94
C ARG A 52 -4.18 10.36 -9.21
N ASP A 53 -3.68 10.99 -8.17
CA ASP A 53 -2.71 12.08 -8.22
C ASP A 53 -1.29 11.63 -8.61
N ASN A 54 -0.97 10.35 -8.45
CA ASN A 54 0.31 9.75 -8.85
C ASN A 54 0.30 9.12 -10.25
N LEU A 55 -0.86 9.04 -10.92
CA LEU A 55 -0.97 8.47 -12.27
C LEU A 55 0.05 9.05 -13.25
N GLY A 56 0.19 10.39 -13.30
CA GLY A 56 1.12 11.04 -14.22
C GLY A 56 2.59 10.68 -13.96
N LYS A 57 2.96 10.40 -12.70
CA LYS A 57 4.31 9.99 -12.33
C LYS A 57 4.57 8.51 -12.64
N LEU A 58 3.56 7.67 -12.46
CA LEU A 58 3.66 6.22 -12.61
C LEU A 58 3.36 5.73 -14.04
N GLU A 59 2.85 6.59 -14.92
CA GLU A 59 2.48 6.20 -16.28
C GLU A 59 3.62 5.53 -17.07
N PRO A 60 4.91 5.94 -16.95
CA PRO A 60 6.01 5.21 -17.58
C PRO A 60 6.11 3.75 -17.12
N LEU A 61 5.99 3.51 -15.81
CA LEU A 61 6.04 2.16 -15.23
C LEU A 61 4.80 1.35 -15.61
N LEU A 62 3.62 1.98 -15.60
CA LEU A 62 2.37 1.35 -16.04
C LEU A 62 2.42 0.97 -17.52
N ALA A 63 3.02 1.80 -18.37
CA ALA A 63 3.22 1.50 -19.78
C ALA A 63 4.09 0.26 -19.97
N GLU A 64 5.15 0.10 -19.18
CA GLU A 64 5.99 -1.10 -19.19
C GLU A 64 5.24 -2.35 -18.69
N LEU A 65 4.46 -2.23 -17.61
CA LEU A 65 3.64 -3.33 -17.09
C LEU A 65 2.52 -3.76 -18.06
N ARG A 66 2.06 -2.88 -18.95
CA ARG A 66 1.10 -3.17 -20.01
C ARG A 66 1.72 -3.84 -21.24
N GLN A 67 3.05 -3.97 -21.32
CA GLN A 67 3.69 -4.67 -22.44
C GLN A 67 3.48 -6.18 -22.32
N THR A 68 3.30 -6.84 -23.47
CA THR A 68 3.16 -8.30 -23.52
C THR A 68 4.45 -8.94 -23.05
N VAL A 69 4.35 -9.80 -22.05
CA VAL A 69 5.47 -10.50 -21.43
C VAL A 69 5.26 -12.00 -21.49
N ASP A 70 6.33 -12.75 -21.23
CA ASP A 70 6.28 -14.20 -21.11
C ASP A 70 5.36 -14.65 -19.96
N TYR A 71 4.83 -15.87 -20.06
CA TYR A 71 3.93 -16.43 -19.07
C TYR A 71 4.58 -16.56 -17.68
N LYS A 72 5.91 -16.77 -17.60
CA LYS A 72 6.63 -16.84 -16.31
C LYS A 72 6.61 -15.50 -15.60
N VAL A 73 6.79 -14.40 -16.34
CA VAL A 73 6.72 -13.04 -15.80
C VAL A 73 5.30 -12.75 -15.34
N THR A 74 4.31 -13.09 -16.17
CA THR A 74 2.88 -12.93 -15.80
C THR A 74 2.53 -13.67 -14.51
N LEU A 75 2.96 -14.93 -14.38
CA LEU A 75 2.73 -15.71 -13.16
C LEU A 75 3.43 -15.09 -11.95
N ASN A 76 4.67 -14.61 -12.10
CA ASN A 76 5.35 -13.94 -10.99
C ASN A 76 4.65 -12.64 -10.59
N ARG A 77 4.12 -11.86 -11.54
CA ARG A 77 3.32 -10.67 -11.21
C ARG A 77 2.12 -11.00 -10.34
N VAL A 78 1.37 -12.07 -10.65
CA VAL A 78 0.21 -12.50 -9.84
C VAL A 78 0.64 -12.79 -8.41
N VAL A 79 1.70 -13.60 -8.25
CA VAL A 79 2.23 -13.98 -6.92
C VAL A 79 2.78 -12.76 -6.19
N GLY A 80 3.52 -11.90 -6.87
CA GLY A 80 4.09 -10.66 -6.35
C GLY A 80 3.03 -9.68 -5.86
N VAL A 81 1.98 -9.41 -6.65
CA VAL A 81 0.86 -8.56 -6.19
C VAL A 81 0.21 -9.14 -4.94
N ALA A 82 -0.07 -10.44 -4.92
CA ALA A 82 -0.70 -11.07 -3.76
C ALA A 82 0.20 -11.00 -2.51
N TYR A 83 1.50 -11.26 -2.68
CA TYR A 83 2.50 -11.17 -1.62
C TYR A 83 2.64 -9.74 -1.07
N ILE A 84 2.75 -8.74 -1.94
CA ILE A 84 2.87 -7.33 -1.54
C ILE A 84 1.62 -6.92 -0.77
N ASN A 85 0.43 -7.28 -1.24
CA ASN A 85 -0.82 -6.95 -0.55
C ASN A 85 -0.87 -7.53 0.87
N ILE A 86 -0.56 -8.83 1.04
CA ILE A 86 -0.62 -9.45 2.38
C ILE A 86 0.47 -8.91 3.31
N ASN A 87 1.65 -8.61 2.78
CA ASN A 87 2.75 -8.02 3.53
C ASN A 87 2.42 -6.60 4.03
N GLU A 88 1.85 -5.76 3.16
CA GLU A 88 1.42 -4.40 3.55
C GLU A 88 0.22 -4.42 4.50
N MET A 89 -0.71 -5.38 4.34
CA MET A 89 -1.78 -5.60 5.32
C MET A 89 -1.22 -5.98 6.70
N HIS A 90 -0.21 -6.85 6.74
CA HIS A 90 0.42 -7.25 8.00
C HIS A 90 1.07 -6.05 8.70
N LYS A 91 1.85 -5.24 7.98
CA LYS A 91 2.45 -4.01 8.52
C LYS A 91 1.40 -3.01 9.02
N ALA A 92 0.35 -2.78 8.21
CA ALA A 92 -0.73 -1.87 8.59
C ALA A 92 -1.47 -2.34 9.86
N LEU A 93 -1.64 -3.66 10.04
CA LEU A 93 -2.22 -4.23 11.26
C LEU A 93 -1.31 -4.04 12.48
N ASP A 94 0.00 -4.29 12.33
CA ASP A 94 0.97 -4.07 13.41
C ASP A 94 0.99 -2.60 13.85
N ASP A 95 1.02 -1.66 12.90
CA ASP A 95 0.94 -0.22 13.17
C ASP A 95 -0.39 0.17 13.85
N ALA A 96 -1.51 -0.40 13.38
CA ALA A 96 -2.82 -0.16 13.98
C ALA A 96 -2.90 -0.67 15.43
N ILE A 97 -2.35 -1.85 15.73
CA ILE A 97 -2.34 -2.41 17.08
C ILE A 97 -1.60 -1.46 18.03
N ASN A 98 -0.43 -0.94 17.61
CA ASN A 98 0.34 -0.01 18.43
C ASN A 98 -0.44 1.29 18.70
N ALA A 99 -1.06 1.88 17.67
CA ALA A 99 -1.85 3.10 17.81
C ALA A 99 -3.09 2.91 18.69
N LEU A 100 -3.82 1.81 18.53
CA LEU A 100 -5.02 1.51 19.31
C LEU A 100 -4.69 1.17 20.77
N THR A 101 -3.55 0.54 21.01
CA THR A 101 -3.06 0.28 22.37
C THR A 101 -2.80 1.61 23.11
N TYR A 102 -2.17 2.58 22.43
CA TYR A 102 -1.98 3.91 23.00
C TYR A 102 -3.30 4.57 23.42
N MET A 103 -4.34 4.50 22.59
CA MET A 103 -5.66 5.05 22.94
C MET A 103 -6.27 4.38 24.17
N SER A 104 -6.13 3.07 24.32
CA SER A 104 -6.59 2.35 25.51
C SER A 104 -5.89 2.85 26.78
N THR A 105 -4.57 3.06 26.72
CA THR A 105 -3.79 3.62 27.83
C THR A 105 -4.24 5.05 28.17
N GLN A 106 -4.47 5.89 27.17
CA GLN A 106 -4.94 7.26 27.38
C GLN A 106 -6.30 7.31 28.09
N TRP A 107 -7.25 6.44 27.72
CA TRP A 107 -8.53 6.37 28.44
C TRP A 107 -8.37 5.95 29.89
N HIS A 108 -7.49 4.99 30.17
CA HIS A 108 -7.20 4.55 31.54
C HIS A 108 -6.55 5.67 32.38
N ASP A 109 -5.59 6.40 31.82
CA ASP A 109 -4.93 7.51 32.49
C ASP A 109 -5.89 8.66 32.78
N LEU A 110 -6.81 8.96 31.84
CA LEU A 110 -7.85 9.97 32.03
C LEU A 110 -8.80 9.60 33.17
N ASP A 111 -9.25 8.34 33.24
CA ASP A 111 -10.11 7.83 34.32
C ASP A 111 -9.43 7.96 35.69
N SER A 112 -8.14 7.61 35.76
CA SER A 112 -7.31 7.77 36.96
C SER A 112 -7.15 9.24 37.37
N GLN A 113 -6.87 10.13 36.41
CA GLN A 113 -6.73 11.57 36.66
C GLN A 113 -8.04 12.17 37.18
N TYR A 114 -9.19 11.86 36.56
CA TYR A 114 -10.48 12.38 37.00
C TYR A 114 -10.90 11.86 38.37
N SER A 115 -10.51 10.62 38.72
CA SER A 115 -10.72 10.06 40.05
C SER A 115 -9.99 10.83 41.16
N GLY A 116 -8.88 11.52 40.83
CA GLY A 116 -8.10 12.34 41.76
C GLY A 116 -8.53 13.81 41.86
N VAL A 117 -9.47 14.29 41.04
CA VAL A 117 -9.94 15.69 40.97
C VAL A 117 -11.17 15.90 41.88
N HIS A 118 -11.13 15.38 43.10
CA HIS A 118 -12.16 15.62 44.12
C HIS A 118 -11.58 16.34 45.34
#